data_AF-A0A4B9HXL9-F1
#
_entry.id   AF-A0A4B9HXL9-F1
#
_cell.length_a   1.000
_cell.length_b   1.000
_cell.length_c   1.000
_cell.angle_alpha   90.00
_cell.angle_beta   90.00
_cell.angle_gamma   90.00
#
_symmetry.space_group_name_H-M   'P 1'
#
loop_
_entity.id
_entity.type
_entity.pdbx_description
1 polymer ?
#
loop_
_entity_poly.entity_id
_entity_poly.type
_entity_poly.pdbx_seq_one_letter_code
_entity_poly.pdbx_strand_id
1 'polypeptide(L)' 'MEIGDTVKTKYKTGVIRKGEFGTVKELYDEPRIPKTALVDFRHSVVCFFERDLEVQDEN' A
#
# COMPACT_ATOMS: atom_id res chain seq x y z
N MET A 1 -2.89 0.94 9.62
CA MET A 1 -1.98 0.25 8.69
C MET A 1 -0.67 0.07 9.41
N GLU A 2 -0.20 -1.16 9.45
CA GLU A 2 1.04 -1.58 10.08
C GLU A 2 1.88 -2.42 9.11
N ILE A 3 3.16 -2.62 9.44
CA ILE A 3 4.04 -3.49 8.66
C ILE A 3 3.53 -4.93 8.81
N GLY A 4 3.35 -5.62 7.68
CA GLY A 4 2.77 -6.96 7.62
C GLY A 4 1.29 -6.99 7.22
N ASP A 5 0.58 -5.85 7.27
CA ASP A 5 -0.81 -5.79 6.85
C ASP A 5 -0.98 -6.14 5.37
N THR A 6 -2.06 -6.85 5.07
CA THR A 6 -2.54 -6.99 3.69
C THR A 6 -3.38 -5.80 3.33
N VAL A 7 -3.01 -5.11 2.26
CA VAL A 7 -3.68 -3.93 1.75
C VAL A 7 -4.21 -4.16 0.35
N LYS A 8 -5.31 -3.49 0.03
CA LYS A 8 -5.92 -3.46 -1.28
C LYS A 8 -5.83 -2.07 -1.88
N THR A 9 -5.45 -1.98 -3.15
CA THR A 9 -5.38 -0.67 -3.83
C THR A 9 -6.76 -0.12 -4.17
N LYS A 10 -7.01 1.15 -3.86
CA LYS A 10 -8.27 1.85 -4.21
C LYS A 10 -8.27 2.38 -5.65
N TYR A 11 -7.08 2.58 -6.22
CA TYR A 11 -6.88 3.16 -7.56
C TYR A 11 -5.90 2.35 -8.41
N LYS A 12 -6.03 2.47 -9.73
CA LYS A 12 -5.09 1.90 -10.70
C LYS A 12 -3.89 2.84 -10.83
N THR A 13 -2.68 2.30 -10.75
CA THR A 13 -1.45 3.02 -11.12
C THR A 13 -0.95 2.56 -12.49
N GLY A 14 0.21 3.06 -12.93
CA GLY A 14 0.84 2.60 -14.17
C GLY A 14 1.20 1.11 -14.16
N VAL A 15 1.49 0.55 -12.98
CA VAL A 15 2.00 -0.82 -12.82
C VAL A 15 1.09 -1.74 -11.98
N ILE A 16 0.30 -1.19 -11.04
CA ILE A 16 -0.60 -1.96 -10.17
C ILE A 16 -2.06 -1.72 -10.57
N ARG A 17 -2.85 -2.79 -10.66
CA ARG A 17 -4.27 -2.70 -10.96
C ARG A 17 -5.06 -2.26 -9.73
N LYS A 18 -6.19 -1.59 -9.95
CA LYS A 18 -7.14 -1.30 -8.86
C LYS A 18 -7.66 -2.61 -8.27
N GLY A 19 -7.72 -2.68 -6.94
CA GLY A 19 -8.21 -3.85 -6.20
C GLY A 19 -7.17 -4.96 -6.07
N GLU A 20 -5.93 -4.71 -6.45
CA GLU A 20 -4.82 -5.63 -6.27
C GLU A 20 -4.36 -5.63 -4.81
N PHE A 21 -3.96 -6.80 -4.32
CA PHE A 21 -3.54 -7.00 -2.94
C PHE A 21 -2.02 -7.04 -2.85
N GLY A 22 -1.49 -6.44 -1.79
CA GLY A 22 -0.08 -6.51 -1.45
C GLY A 22 0.13 -6.44 0.05
N THR A 23 1.36 -6.66 0.49
CA THR A 23 1.75 -6.64 1.90
C THR A 23 2.59 -5.42 2.20
N VAL A 24 2.28 -4.70 3.27
CA VAL A 24 3.06 -3.55 3.72
C VAL A 24 4.42 -4.03 4.26
N LYS A 25 5.51 -3.48 3.72
CA LYS A 25 6.88 -3.77 4.15
C LYS A 25 7.48 -2.66 4.98
N GLU A 26 7.23 -1.42 4.59
CA GLU A 26 7.77 -0.23 5.26
C GLU A 26 6.73 0.89 5.27
N LEU A 27 6.82 1.77 6.26
CA LEU A 27 6.01 2.98 6.38
C LEU A 27 6.93 4.19 6.52
N TYR A 28 6.66 5.23 5.74
CA TYR A 28 7.40 6.49 5.81
C TYR A 28 6.45 7.62 6.21
N ASP A 29 6.76 8.25 7.35
CA ASP A 29 6.02 9.36 7.94
C ASP A 29 6.94 10.59 8.02
N GLU A 30 7.03 11.30 6.91
CA GLU A 30 7.87 12.49 6.79
C GLU A 30 7.00 13.76 6.97
N PRO A 31 7.42 14.75 7.80
CA PRO A 31 6.57 15.90 8.15
C PRO A 31 6.05 16.75 6.98
N ARG A 32 6.65 16.61 5.79
CA ARG A 32 6.36 17.44 4.60
C ARG A 32 5.74 16.66 3.45
N ILE A 33 5.51 15.36 3.61
CA ILE A 33 5.00 14.47 2.56
C ILE A 33 3.83 13.68 3.14
N PRO A 34 2.74 13.44 2.39
CA PRO A 34 1.69 12.54 2.85
C PRO A 34 2.29 11.16 3.19
N LYS A 35 1.78 10.52 4.25
CA LYS A 35 2.27 9.19 4.68
C LYS A 35 2.26 8.20 3.51
N THR A 36 3.35 7.45 3.39
CA THR A 36 3.53 6.45 2.34
C THR A 36 3.86 5.10 2.91
N ALA A 37 3.48 4.06 2.17
CA ALA A 37 3.76 2.68 2.47
C ALA A 37 4.49 2.04 1.28
N LEU A 38 5.58 1.32 1.55
CA LEU A 38 6.18 0.41 0.58
C LEU A 38 5.40 -0.89 0.60
N VAL A 39 4.76 -1.23 -0.52
CA VAL A 39 3.89 -2.41 -0.61
C VAL A 39 4.47 -3.40 -1.60
N ASP A 40 4.58 -4.65 -1.14
CA ASP A 40 5.03 -5.80 -1.92
C ASP A 40 3.84 -6.48 -2.59
N PHE A 41 3.78 -6.40 -3.91
CA PHE A 41 2.79 -7.07 -4.75
C PHE A 41 3.42 -8.27 -5.44
N ARG A 42 2.59 -9.16 -6.01
CA ARG A 42 3.02 -10.42 -6.64
C ARG A 42 4.20 -10.30 -7.62
N HIS A 43 4.32 -9.17 -8.33
CA HIS A 43 5.32 -8.98 -9.38
C HIS A 43 6.19 -7.72 -9.20
N SER A 44 6.00 -6.94 -8.13
CA SER A 44 6.68 -5.66 -7.96
C SER A 44 6.50 -5.10 -6.55
N VAL A 45 7.49 -4.35 -6.09
CA VAL A 45 7.39 -3.56 -4.85
C VAL A 45 7.22 -2.09 -5.22
N VAL A 46 6.19 -1.43 -4.68
CA VAL A 46 5.80 -0.07 -5.08
C VAL A 46 5.41 0.78 -3.86
N CYS A 47 5.84 2.03 -3.82
CA CYS A 47 5.39 3.01 -2.83
C CYS A 47 4.01 3.56 -3.18
N PHE A 48 3.10 3.56 -2.19
CA PHE A 48 1.77 4.13 -2.27
C PHE A 48 1.56 5.16 -1.17
N PHE A 49 0.71 6.17 -1.41
CA PHE A 49 0.18 6.95 -0.31
C PHE A 49 -0.79 6.10 0.50
N GLU A 50 -0.76 6.23 1.82
CA GLU A 50 -1.62 5.46 2.72
C GLU A 50 -3.12 5.62 2.38
N ARG A 51 -3.52 6.84 1.98
CA ARG A 51 -4.90 7.15 1.58
C ARG A 51 -5.41 6.34 0.37
N ASP A 52 -4.50 5.88 -0.48
CA ASP A 52 -4.81 5.13 -1.71
C ASP A 52 -4.92 3.62 -1.47
N LEU A 53 -4.71 3.20 -0.21
CA LEU A 53 -4.77 1.82 0.23
C LEU A 53 -5.94 1.61 1.20
N GLU A 54 -6.44 0.39 1.21
CA GLU A 54 -7.45 -0.11 2.15
C GLU A 54 -6.87 -1.31 2.89
N VAL A 55 -6.70 -1.22 4.20
CA VAL A 55 -6.29 -2.36 5.01
C VAL A 55 -7.41 -3.39 4.99
N GLN A 56 -7.09 -4.64 4.71
CA GLN A 56 -8.03 -5.75 4.87
C GLN A 56 -7.88 -6.28 6.28
N ASP A 57 -8.82 -5.94 7.16
CA ASP A 57 -8.98 -6.66 8.42
C ASP A 57 -9.59 -8.03 8.12
N GLU A 58 -8.90 -9.12 8.50
CA GLU A 58 -9.49 -10.46 8.50
C GLU A 58 -10.63 -10.49 9.53
N ASN A 59 -11.87 -10.49 9.06
CA ASN A 59 -13.07 -10.71 9.87
C ASN A 59 -13.72 -12.04 9.50
#